data_AF-A0AAU9S0W0-F1
#
_entry.id   AF-A0AAU9S0W0-F1
#
_cell.length_a   1.000
_cell.length_b   1.000
_cell.length_c   1.000
_cell.angle_alpha   90.00
_cell.angle_beta   90.00
_cell.angle_gamma   90.00
#
_symmetry.space_group_name_H-M   'P 1'
#
loop_
_entity.id
_entity.type
_entity.pdbx_description
1 polymer ?
#
loop_
_entity_poly.entity_id
_entity_poly.type
_entity_poly.pdbx_seq_one_letter_code
_entity_poly.pdbx_strand_id
1 'polypeptide(L)'
;MSKSCECECECEYEYEYECSRSSKQQQQRLQDIQVIEELQEEITLLQIYNEKLNGDDDYCGVSYTELLELESLLRQGFCSVEELHEKALDELRVAQATECDLMGNEWVSKTEEEDFGYHWGLGKRRRALRLKARELRLSAGDSPQEHSRDPDIRKEVIDSLKSEKERLRLWNQRMIGKEIDGMGCHELRVFSLDIQRGLGNVRNKIRRNEDYVIQVTKHANGESSFCHPLPPWPTFDSKLNGDDLCGLSYTELQELESLLLQGMASVSGEIEKMSVIESLKREKERLWLWNQRMIGEELDGMVYHELTMFHFEIGCGLTKVRQEKARIRQTNGTSPGQI
;
A
#
# COMPACT_ATOMS: atom_id res chain seq x y z
N MET A 1 -20.65 -77.98 -32.33
CA MET A 1 -21.68 -76.94 -32.18
C MET A 1 -21.15 -75.92 -31.19
N SER A 2 -20.95 -74.69 -31.65
CA SER A 2 -20.46 -73.55 -30.87
C SER A 2 -21.38 -73.22 -29.69
N LYS A 3 -20.80 -72.83 -28.56
CA LYS A 3 -21.33 -71.75 -27.71
C LYS A 3 -20.17 -70.95 -27.13
N SER A 4 -20.03 -69.75 -27.68
CA SER A 4 -19.32 -68.61 -27.11
C SER A 4 -20.16 -68.03 -25.96
N CYS A 5 -19.51 -67.58 -24.89
CA CYS A 5 -20.00 -66.61 -23.90
C CYS A 5 -18.71 -65.95 -23.36
N GLU A 6 -18.33 -64.76 -23.82
CA GLU A 6 -18.83 -63.43 -23.38
C GLU A 6 -18.60 -63.20 -21.88
N CYS A 7 -17.37 -62.81 -21.53
CA CYS A 7 -17.04 -62.23 -20.23
C CYS A 7 -15.79 -61.33 -20.33
N GLU A 8 -15.80 -60.38 -21.25
CA GLU A 8 -14.81 -59.28 -21.32
C GLU A 8 -15.55 -57.99 -21.71
N CYS A 9 -16.35 -57.41 -20.81
CA CYS A 9 -17.00 -56.10 -21.10
C CYS A 9 -17.43 -55.26 -19.88
N GLU A 10 -17.12 -55.64 -18.64
CA GLU A 10 -17.50 -54.82 -17.46
C GLU A 10 -16.33 -54.05 -16.84
N CYS A 11 -15.08 -54.43 -17.11
CA CYS A 11 -13.91 -53.80 -16.47
C CYS A 11 -13.45 -52.49 -17.16
N GLU A 12 -13.72 -52.33 -18.46
CA GLU A 12 -13.34 -51.11 -19.21
C GLU A 12 -14.28 -49.93 -18.92
N TYR A 13 -15.57 -50.19 -18.69
CA TYR A 13 -16.56 -49.16 -18.39
C TYR A 13 -16.38 -48.51 -17.01
N GLU A 14 -16.00 -49.26 -15.98
CA GLU A 14 -15.72 -48.70 -14.65
C GLU A 14 -14.43 -47.84 -14.65
N TYR A 15 -13.38 -48.29 -15.36
CA TYR A 15 -12.13 -47.54 -15.47
C TYR A 15 -12.28 -46.21 -16.23
N GLU A 16 -13.02 -46.18 -17.34
CA GLU A 16 -13.30 -44.94 -18.08
C GLU A 16 -14.19 -43.97 -17.28
N TYR A 17 -15.14 -44.48 -16.50
CA TYR A 17 -16.03 -43.67 -15.66
C TYR A 17 -15.29 -43.04 -14.47
N GLU A 18 -14.41 -43.79 -13.80
CA GLU A 18 -13.57 -43.27 -12.71
C GLU A 18 -12.51 -42.27 -13.21
N CYS A 19 -11.89 -42.54 -14.36
CA CYS A 19 -10.94 -41.62 -14.99
C CYS A 19 -11.62 -40.29 -15.39
N SER A 20 -12.83 -40.37 -15.96
CA SER A 20 -13.63 -39.19 -16.32
C SER A 20 -14.09 -38.38 -15.10
N ARG A 21 -14.39 -39.05 -13.97
CA ARG A 21 -14.81 -38.40 -12.72
C ARG A 21 -13.65 -37.70 -12.02
N SER A 22 -12.48 -38.33 -11.99
CA SER A 22 -11.22 -37.75 -11.48
C SER A 22 -10.79 -36.53 -12.31
N SER A 23 -10.87 -36.62 -13.65
CA SER A 23 -10.57 -35.51 -14.55
C SER A 23 -11.49 -34.31 -14.34
N LYS A 24 -12.81 -34.53 -14.21
CA LYS A 24 -13.78 -33.44 -13.93
C LYS A 24 -13.55 -32.78 -12.56
N GLN A 25 -13.26 -33.57 -11.52
CA GLN A 25 -12.95 -33.02 -10.19
C GLN A 25 -11.65 -32.22 -10.18
N GLN A 26 -10.64 -32.67 -10.91
CA GLN A 26 -9.39 -31.93 -11.07
C GLN A 26 -9.59 -30.63 -11.86
N GLN A 27 -10.42 -30.65 -12.91
CA GLN A 27 -10.77 -29.46 -13.66
C GLN A 27 -11.55 -28.44 -12.81
N GLN A 28 -12.53 -28.90 -12.03
CA GLN A 28 -13.25 -28.03 -11.09
C GLN A 28 -12.31 -27.42 -10.05
N ARG A 29 -11.38 -28.22 -9.50
CA ARG A 29 -10.39 -27.72 -8.54
C ARG A 29 -9.52 -26.61 -9.13
N LEU A 30 -9.06 -26.77 -10.38
CA LEU A 30 -8.27 -25.73 -11.05
C LEU A 30 -9.08 -24.46 -11.30
N GLN A 31 -10.36 -24.60 -11.66
CA GLN A 31 -11.27 -23.45 -11.79
C GLN A 31 -11.48 -22.73 -10.46
N ASP A 32 -11.72 -23.46 -9.37
CA ASP A 32 -11.90 -22.88 -8.04
C ASP A 32 -10.64 -22.10 -7.60
N ILE A 33 -9.45 -22.65 -7.86
CA ILE A 33 -8.17 -22.01 -7.54
C ILE A 33 -8.02 -20.71 -8.33
N GLN A 34 -8.29 -20.74 -9.64
CA GLN A 34 -8.24 -19.54 -10.47
C GLN A 34 -9.17 -18.45 -9.95
N VAL A 35 -10.41 -18.80 -9.55
CA VAL A 35 -11.36 -17.85 -8.96
C VAL A 35 -10.83 -17.27 -7.64
N ILE A 36 -10.15 -18.07 -6.82
CA ILE A 36 -9.55 -17.60 -5.57
C ILE A 36 -8.44 -16.58 -5.87
N GLU A 37 -7.54 -16.88 -6.81
CA GLU A 37 -6.44 -15.98 -7.21
C GLU A 37 -6.99 -14.65 -7.74
N GLU A 38 -7.96 -14.70 -8.67
CA GLU A 38 -8.61 -13.50 -9.22
C GLU A 38 -9.26 -12.62 -8.13
N LEU A 39 -10.00 -13.25 -7.19
CA LEU A 39 -10.61 -12.52 -6.08
C LEU A 39 -9.57 -11.89 -5.14
N GLN A 40 -8.44 -12.57 -4.90
CA GLN A 40 -7.36 -12.05 -4.06
C GLN A 40 -6.66 -10.84 -4.70
N GLU A 41 -6.46 -10.85 -6.01
CA GLU A 41 -5.92 -9.71 -6.76
C GLU A 41 -6.86 -8.49 -6.66
N GLU A 42 -8.15 -8.70 -6.92
CA GLU A 42 -9.15 -7.63 -6.83
C GLU A 42 -9.27 -7.06 -5.41
N ILE A 43 -9.26 -7.91 -4.39
CA ILE A 43 -9.26 -7.50 -2.97
C ILE A 43 -8.00 -6.68 -2.67
N THR A 44 -6.85 -7.09 -3.18
CA THR A 44 -5.59 -6.37 -2.99
C THR A 44 -5.66 -4.96 -3.58
N LEU A 45 -6.21 -4.81 -4.79
CA LEU A 45 -6.42 -3.49 -5.41
C LEU A 45 -7.38 -2.63 -4.57
N LEU A 46 -8.47 -3.22 -4.08
CA LEU A 46 -9.44 -2.53 -3.22
C LEU A 46 -8.81 -2.10 -1.89
N GLN A 47 -7.94 -2.92 -1.29
CA GLN A 47 -7.19 -2.59 -0.08
C GLN A 47 -6.23 -1.43 -0.31
N ILE A 48 -5.45 -1.44 -1.40
CA ILE A 48 -4.53 -0.34 -1.76
C ILE A 48 -5.32 0.97 -1.94
N TYR A 49 -6.45 0.93 -2.66
CA TYR A 49 -7.28 2.12 -2.83
C TYR A 49 -7.86 2.61 -1.49
N ASN A 50 -8.25 1.68 -0.61
CA ASN A 50 -8.71 2.00 0.73
C ASN A 50 -7.62 2.68 1.57
N GLU A 51 -6.39 2.17 1.52
CA GLU A 51 -5.23 2.76 2.19
C GLU A 51 -4.97 4.20 1.72
N LYS A 52 -5.06 4.45 0.40
CA LYS A 52 -4.94 5.80 -0.19
C LYS A 52 -6.01 6.76 0.33
N LEU A 53 -7.28 6.32 0.38
CA LEU A 53 -8.39 7.13 0.90
C LEU A 53 -8.25 7.47 2.39
N ASN A 54 -7.64 6.59 3.19
CA ASN A 54 -7.41 6.82 4.62
C ASN A 54 -6.08 7.54 4.91
N GLY A 55 -5.17 7.58 3.94
CA GLY A 55 -3.81 8.07 4.13
C GLY A 55 -3.00 7.26 5.12
N ASP A 56 -3.21 5.94 5.13
CA ASP A 56 -2.48 4.99 5.97
C ASP A 56 -1.15 4.54 5.32
N ASP A 57 -0.91 4.90 4.04
CA ASP A 57 0.37 4.67 3.36
C ASP A 57 1.27 5.91 3.45
N ASP A 58 2.59 5.75 3.34
CA ASP A 58 3.53 6.89 3.24
C ASP A 58 3.34 7.71 1.93
N TYR A 59 2.36 7.30 1.12
CA TYR A 59 2.08 7.78 -0.23
C TYR A 59 3.31 7.67 -1.13
N CYS A 60 4.16 6.68 -0.87
CA CYS A 60 5.32 6.38 -1.70
C CYS A 60 4.82 5.91 -3.07
N GLY A 61 4.99 6.75 -4.10
CA GLY A 61 4.53 6.47 -5.46
C GLY A 61 3.15 7.02 -5.83
N VAL A 62 2.48 7.77 -4.94
CA VAL A 62 1.26 8.53 -5.31
C VAL A 62 1.67 9.89 -5.88
N SER A 63 1.20 10.19 -7.09
CA SER A 63 1.52 11.46 -7.78
C SER A 63 0.81 12.66 -7.13
N TYR A 64 1.31 13.87 -7.36
CA TYR A 64 0.66 15.09 -6.84
C TYR A 64 -0.75 15.27 -7.42
N THR A 65 -0.98 14.92 -8.69
CA THR A 65 -2.32 14.96 -9.32
C THR A 65 -3.25 13.95 -8.66
N GLU A 66 -2.78 12.73 -8.40
CA GLU A 66 -3.55 11.71 -7.69
C GLU A 66 -3.90 12.15 -6.26
N LEU A 67 -3.00 12.85 -5.56
CA LEU A 67 -3.30 13.44 -4.25
C LEU A 67 -4.41 14.51 -4.32
N LEU A 68 -4.40 15.37 -5.34
CA LEU A 68 -5.46 16.36 -5.54
C LEU A 68 -6.80 15.71 -5.89
N GLU A 69 -6.79 14.64 -6.69
CA GLU A 69 -7.98 13.86 -6.99
C GLU A 69 -8.54 13.19 -5.73
N LEU A 70 -7.68 12.57 -4.92
CA LEU A 70 -8.07 11.99 -3.63
C LEU A 70 -8.63 13.05 -2.67
N GLU A 71 -8.03 14.25 -2.61
CA GLU A 71 -8.55 15.35 -1.81
C GLU A 71 -9.96 15.74 -2.28
N SER A 72 -10.15 15.89 -3.59
CA SER A 72 -11.45 16.25 -4.17
C SER A 72 -12.52 15.20 -3.88
N LEU A 73 -12.20 13.92 -4.07
CA LEU A 73 -13.11 12.81 -3.81
C LEU A 73 -13.49 12.71 -2.33
N LEU A 74 -12.52 12.81 -1.43
CA LEU A 74 -12.77 12.78 0.02
C LEU A 74 -13.54 14.02 0.49
N ARG A 75 -13.30 15.19 -0.10
CA ARG A 75 -14.06 16.41 0.20
C ARG A 75 -15.52 16.25 -0.23
N GLN A 76 -15.77 15.73 -1.43
CA GLN A 76 -17.12 15.42 -1.89
C GLN A 76 -17.81 14.40 -0.97
N GLY A 77 -17.08 13.34 -0.61
CA GLY A 77 -17.59 12.32 0.32
C GLY A 77 -17.96 12.90 1.67
N PHE A 78 -17.09 13.76 2.23
CA PHE A 78 -17.33 14.44 3.49
C PHE A 78 -18.60 15.29 3.45
N CYS A 79 -18.76 16.16 2.44
CA CYS A 79 -19.97 16.98 2.30
C CYS A 79 -21.24 16.12 2.19
N SER A 80 -21.19 15.04 1.40
CA SER A 80 -22.34 14.15 1.21
C SER A 80 -22.76 13.46 2.52
N VAL A 81 -21.78 13.00 3.31
CA VAL A 81 -22.04 12.38 4.62
C VAL A 81 -22.55 13.40 5.63
N GLU A 82 -22.01 14.63 5.64
CA GLU A 82 -22.48 15.69 6.55
C GLU A 82 -23.93 16.09 6.26
N GLU A 83 -24.32 16.22 4.99
CA GLU A 83 -25.70 16.51 4.60
C GLU A 83 -26.68 15.42 5.05
N LEU A 84 -26.30 14.15 4.91
CA LEU A 84 -27.12 13.03 5.38
C LEU A 84 -27.15 12.96 6.92
N HIS A 85 -26.02 13.25 7.57
CA HIS A 85 -25.95 13.31 9.03
C HIS A 85 -26.85 14.41 9.60
N GLU A 86 -26.89 15.59 8.99
CA GLU A 86 -27.75 16.68 9.44
C GLU A 86 -29.23 16.29 9.37
N LYS A 87 -29.66 15.66 8.27
CA LYS A 87 -31.03 15.14 8.13
C LYS A 87 -31.34 14.07 9.17
N ALA A 88 -30.44 13.09 9.33
CA ALA A 88 -30.61 12.02 10.31
C ALA A 88 -30.61 12.54 11.75
N LEU A 89 -29.86 13.60 12.04
CA LEU A 89 -29.82 14.25 13.35
C LEU A 89 -31.13 14.97 13.66
N ASP A 90 -31.73 15.64 12.67
CA ASP A 90 -33.04 16.27 12.84
C ASP A 90 -34.15 15.23 13.08
N GLU A 91 -34.13 14.12 12.33
CA GLU A 91 -35.04 13.00 12.56
C GLU A 91 -34.84 12.37 13.94
N LEU A 92 -33.59 12.16 14.34
CA LEU A 92 -33.24 11.63 15.67
C LEU A 92 -33.74 12.56 16.79
N ARG A 93 -33.56 13.88 16.67
CA ARG A 93 -34.03 14.85 17.66
C ARG A 93 -35.55 14.84 17.83
N VAL A 94 -36.30 14.68 16.73
CA VAL A 94 -37.76 14.56 16.80
C VAL A 94 -38.15 13.28 17.53
N ALA A 95 -37.51 12.15 17.23
CA ALA A 95 -37.76 10.90 17.94
C ALA A 95 -37.42 11.02 19.43
N GLN A 96 -36.25 11.59 19.76
CA GLN A 96 -35.79 11.78 21.13
C GLN A 96 -36.69 12.70 21.94
N ALA A 97 -37.27 13.75 21.36
CA ALA A 97 -38.26 14.56 22.06
C ALA A 97 -39.45 13.72 22.54
N THR A 98 -39.95 12.81 21.68
CA THR A 98 -41.04 11.90 22.06
C THR A 98 -40.60 10.83 23.07
N GLU A 99 -39.38 10.32 22.97
CA GLU A 99 -38.83 9.34 23.92
C GLU A 99 -38.54 9.96 25.28
N CYS A 100 -38.04 11.20 25.33
CA CYS A 100 -37.81 11.95 26.56
C CYS A 100 -39.12 12.13 27.34
N ASP A 101 -40.23 12.43 26.66
CA ASP A 101 -41.54 12.58 27.30
C ASP A 101 -42.04 11.26 27.93
N LEU A 102 -41.63 10.11 27.39
CA LEU A 102 -42.06 8.78 27.85
C LEU A 102 -41.12 8.16 28.90
N MET A 103 -39.80 8.28 28.68
CA MET A 103 -38.75 7.55 29.39
C MET A 103 -37.84 8.44 30.24
N GLY A 104 -37.91 9.77 30.03
CA GLY A 104 -37.08 10.76 30.70
C GLY A 104 -35.71 10.98 30.04
N ASN A 105 -35.15 12.17 30.23
CA ASN A 105 -33.90 12.60 29.61
C ASN A 105 -32.68 11.71 29.94
N GLU A 106 -32.62 11.16 31.15
CA GLU A 106 -31.50 10.31 31.57
C GLU A 106 -31.40 9.04 30.73
N TRP A 107 -32.54 8.45 30.37
CA TRP A 107 -32.60 7.26 29.53
C TRP A 107 -32.11 7.58 28.12
N VAL A 108 -32.63 8.66 27.51
CA VAL A 108 -32.27 9.07 26.14
C VAL A 108 -30.77 9.39 26.03
N SER A 109 -30.22 10.18 26.95
CA SER A 109 -28.79 10.52 26.94
C SER A 109 -27.89 9.29 27.07
N LYS A 110 -28.30 8.31 27.89
CA LYS A 110 -27.54 7.06 28.04
C LYS A 110 -27.55 6.24 26.75
N THR A 111 -28.70 6.13 26.09
CA THR A 111 -28.83 5.39 24.82
C THR A 111 -27.99 6.04 23.71
N GLU A 112 -28.00 7.37 23.60
CA GLU A 112 -27.14 8.10 22.65
C GLU A 112 -25.65 7.81 22.86
N GLU A 113 -25.19 7.85 24.12
CA GLU A 113 -23.79 7.59 24.46
C GLU A 113 -23.38 6.16 24.11
N GLU A 114 -24.25 5.18 24.40
CA GLU A 114 -24.05 3.77 24.07
C GLU A 114 -23.99 3.54 22.55
N ASP A 115 -24.91 4.14 21.78
CA ASP A 115 -24.95 4.03 20.32
C ASP A 115 -23.73 4.67 19.65
N PHE A 116 -23.37 5.88 20.07
CA PHE A 116 -22.16 6.54 19.58
C PHE A 116 -20.91 5.72 19.93
N GLY A 117 -20.83 5.23 21.17
CA GLY A 117 -19.75 4.36 21.65
C GLY A 117 -19.62 3.08 20.84
N TYR A 118 -20.75 2.44 20.49
CA TYR A 118 -20.80 1.25 19.65
C TYR A 118 -20.22 1.51 18.26
N HIS A 119 -20.71 2.54 17.55
CA HIS A 119 -20.23 2.87 16.21
C HIS A 119 -18.76 3.31 16.21
N TRP A 120 -18.33 4.05 17.23
CA TRP A 120 -16.93 4.43 17.42
C TRP A 120 -16.02 3.20 17.60
N GLY A 121 -16.46 2.24 18.40
CA GLY A 121 -15.79 0.95 18.57
C GLY A 121 -15.65 0.18 17.25
N LEU A 122 -16.71 0.16 16.44
CA LEU A 122 -16.67 -0.44 15.10
C LEU A 122 -15.66 0.29 14.19
N GLY A 123 -15.60 1.62 14.23
CA GLY A 123 -14.60 2.41 13.50
C GLY A 123 -13.17 2.01 13.83
N LYS A 124 -12.86 1.86 15.12
CA LYS A 124 -11.55 1.37 15.58
C LYS A 124 -11.23 -0.03 15.07
N ARG A 125 -12.20 -0.96 15.13
CA ARG A 125 -12.02 -2.34 14.62
C ARG A 125 -11.76 -2.35 13.12
N ARG A 126 -12.53 -1.57 12.35
CA ARG A 126 -12.31 -1.42 10.90
C ARG A 126 -10.89 -0.96 10.60
N ARG A 127 -10.40 0.05 11.31
CA ARG A 127 -9.01 0.53 11.16
C ARG A 127 -8.00 -0.56 11.49
N ALA A 128 -8.16 -1.27 12.60
CA ALA A 128 -7.24 -2.35 12.99
C ALA A 128 -7.20 -3.47 11.94
N LEU A 129 -8.35 -3.85 11.38
CA LEU A 129 -8.43 -4.83 10.29
C LEU A 129 -7.69 -4.38 9.04
N ARG A 130 -7.81 -3.09 8.66
CA ARG A 130 -7.06 -2.54 7.52
C ARG A 130 -5.56 -2.58 7.74
N LEU A 131 -5.10 -2.13 8.90
CA LEU A 131 -3.67 -2.14 9.23
C LEU A 131 -3.12 -3.57 9.23
N LYS A 132 -3.87 -4.52 9.80
CA LYS A 132 -3.51 -5.94 9.75
C LYS A 132 -3.48 -6.49 8.32
N ALA A 133 -4.44 -6.14 7.47
CA ALA A 133 -4.44 -6.54 6.06
C ALA A 133 -3.23 -5.99 5.31
N ARG A 134 -2.87 -4.74 5.56
CA ARG A 134 -1.65 -4.11 5.04
C ARG A 134 -0.39 -4.83 5.52
N GLU A 135 -0.27 -5.09 6.81
CA GLU A 135 0.86 -5.85 7.38
C GLU A 135 0.97 -7.23 6.75
N LEU A 136 -0.14 -7.95 6.63
CA LEU A 136 -0.16 -9.26 5.97
C LEU A 136 0.32 -9.16 4.52
N ARG A 137 -0.17 -8.20 3.75
CA ARG A 137 0.27 -7.97 2.36
C ARG A 137 1.76 -7.61 2.23
N LEU A 138 2.31 -6.85 3.18
CA LEU A 138 3.73 -6.49 3.18
C LEU A 138 4.63 -7.62 3.70
N SER A 139 4.08 -8.49 4.56
CA SER A 139 4.81 -9.63 5.17
C SER A 139 4.70 -10.93 4.37
N ALA A 140 3.65 -11.07 3.56
CA ALA A 140 3.44 -12.19 2.65
C ALA A 140 4.36 -12.06 1.44
N GLY A 141 5.62 -12.50 1.60
CA GLY A 141 6.38 -13.00 0.45
C GLY A 141 5.70 -14.25 -0.12
N ASP A 142 5.90 -14.52 -1.42
CA ASP A 142 5.25 -15.56 -2.23
C ASP A 142 5.43 -16.98 -1.69
N SER A 143 4.79 -17.31 -0.57
CA SER A 143 4.51 -18.69 -0.22
C SER A 143 3.44 -19.18 -1.19
N PRO A 144 3.64 -20.29 -1.92
CA PRO A 144 2.58 -20.92 -2.68
C PRO A 144 1.40 -21.13 -1.73
N GLN A 145 0.31 -20.43 -1.97
CA GLN A 145 -0.85 -20.54 -1.10
C GLN A 145 -1.43 -21.93 -1.32
N GLU A 146 -1.17 -22.84 -0.39
CA GLU A 146 -1.65 -24.22 -0.52
C GLU A 146 -3.19 -24.22 -0.43
N HIS A 147 -3.84 -24.20 -1.60
CA HIS A 147 -5.29 -24.31 -1.66
C HIS A 147 -5.72 -25.72 -1.27
N SER A 148 -6.68 -25.79 -0.34
CA SER A 148 -7.23 -27.05 0.14
C SER A 148 -7.70 -27.94 -1.01
N ARG A 149 -7.42 -29.24 -0.89
CA ARG A 149 -7.93 -30.26 -1.83
C ARG A 149 -9.43 -30.50 -1.63
N ASP A 150 -9.96 -30.14 -0.46
CA ASP A 150 -11.37 -30.26 -0.12
C ASP A 150 -12.22 -29.23 -0.89
N PRO A 151 -13.21 -29.65 -1.70
CA PRO A 151 -14.09 -28.75 -2.44
C PRO A 151 -14.97 -27.87 -1.54
N ASP A 152 -15.41 -28.37 -0.39
CA ASP A 152 -16.29 -27.61 0.51
C ASP A 152 -15.51 -26.46 1.15
N ILE A 153 -14.28 -26.73 1.59
CA ILE A 153 -13.36 -25.70 2.12
C ILE A 153 -13.06 -24.64 1.04
N ARG A 154 -12.79 -25.03 -0.21
CA ARG A 154 -12.55 -24.05 -1.29
C ARG A 154 -13.77 -23.18 -1.55
N LYS A 155 -14.97 -23.75 -1.52
CA LYS A 155 -16.21 -22.99 -1.68
C LYS A 155 -16.40 -21.97 -0.55
N GLU A 156 -16.18 -22.37 0.70
CA GLU A 156 -16.22 -21.45 1.85
C GLU A 156 -15.21 -20.30 1.71
N VAL A 157 -14.00 -20.60 1.23
CA VAL A 157 -12.98 -19.58 0.95
C VAL A 157 -13.46 -18.62 -0.14
N ILE A 158 -14.01 -19.12 -1.25
CA ILE A 158 -14.54 -18.29 -2.33
C ILE A 158 -15.67 -17.39 -1.82
N ASP A 159 -16.61 -17.93 -1.04
CA ASP A 159 -17.74 -17.16 -0.52
C ASP A 159 -17.28 -16.08 0.48
N SER A 160 -16.26 -16.39 1.30
CA SER A 160 -15.60 -15.44 2.19
C SER A 160 -14.91 -14.31 1.42
N LEU A 161 -14.15 -14.65 0.38
CA LEU A 161 -13.46 -13.67 -0.47
C LEU A 161 -14.44 -12.77 -1.23
N LYS A 162 -15.53 -13.33 -1.78
CA LYS A 162 -16.59 -12.54 -2.42
C LYS A 162 -17.22 -11.54 -1.45
N SER A 163 -17.48 -11.98 -0.22
CA SER A 163 -18.04 -11.13 0.83
C SER A 163 -17.06 -10.01 1.22
N GLU A 164 -15.77 -10.32 1.34
CA GLU A 164 -14.73 -9.34 1.66
C GLU A 164 -14.51 -8.32 0.53
N LYS A 165 -14.49 -8.77 -0.73
CA LYS A 165 -14.44 -7.92 -1.92
C LYS A 165 -15.58 -6.91 -1.89
N GLU A 166 -16.82 -7.37 -1.68
CA GLU A 166 -17.99 -6.50 -1.67
C GLU A 166 -17.95 -5.53 -0.47
N ARG A 167 -17.52 -5.99 0.70
CA ARG A 167 -17.34 -5.15 1.89
C ARG A 167 -16.34 -4.00 1.63
N LEU A 168 -15.20 -4.30 1.02
CA LEU A 168 -14.17 -3.30 0.71
C LEU A 168 -14.64 -2.33 -0.39
N ARG A 169 -15.27 -2.85 -1.45
CA ARG A 169 -15.86 -2.04 -2.52
C ARG A 169 -16.85 -1.03 -1.95
N LEU A 170 -17.82 -1.49 -1.16
CA LEU A 170 -18.83 -0.65 -0.53
C LEU A 170 -18.20 0.41 0.38
N TRP A 171 -17.22 0.02 1.18
CA TRP A 171 -16.49 0.97 2.04
C TRP A 171 -15.80 2.07 1.22
N ASN A 172 -15.12 1.69 0.14
CA ASN A 172 -14.44 2.63 -0.74
C ASN A 172 -15.42 3.60 -1.40
N GLN A 173 -16.59 3.12 -1.84
CA GLN A 173 -17.65 3.98 -2.40
C GLN A 173 -18.21 4.96 -1.36
N ARG A 174 -18.44 4.49 -0.12
CA ARG A 174 -18.93 5.33 0.98
C ARG A 174 -17.97 6.47 1.30
N MET A 175 -16.66 6.20 1.30
CA MET A 175 -15.63 7.22 1.61
C MET A 175 -15.65 8.40 0.62
N ILE A 176 -16.14 8.18 -0.60
CA ILE A 176 -16.24 9.19 -1.66
C ILE A 176 -17.68 9.71 -1.87
N GLY A 177 -18.59 9.45 -0.93
CA GLY A 177 -19.94 10.02 -0.97
C GLY A 177 -21.00 9.17 -1.66
N LYS A 178 -20.71 7.90 -1.97
CA LYS A 178 -21.62 7.02 -2.72
C LYS A 178 -22.10 5.86 -1.84
N GLU A 179 -23.31 5.38 -2.07
CA GLU A 179 -23.86 4.20 -1.36
C GLU A 179 -23.84 4.34 0.18
N ILE A 180 -24.13 5.55 0.67
CA ILE A 180 -24.21 5.89 2.10
C ILE A 180 -25.56 5.48 2.71
N ASP A 181 -26.53 5.12 1.87
CA ASP A 181 -27.88 4.74 2.29
C ASP A 181 -27.88 3.64 3.37
N GLY A 182 -28.79 3.79 4.34
CA GLY A 182 -28.97 2.84 5.44
C GLY A 182 -28.08 3.04 6.66
N MET A 183 -27.19 4.04 6.67
CA MET A 183 -26.46 4.42 7.89
C MET A 183 -27.33 5.25 8.84
N GLY A 184 -27.29 4.94 10.13
CA GLY A 184 -27.94 5.74 11.18
C GLY A 184 -27.18 7.03 11.53
N CYS A 185 -27.81 7.94 12.28
CA CYS A 185 -27.21 9.24 12.67
C CYS A 185 -25.82 9.09 13.32
N HIS A 186 -25.69 8.23 14.34
CA HIS A 186 -24.41 8.00 15.03
C HIS A 186 -23.37 7.32 14.12
N GLU A 187 -23.80 6.43 13.23
CA GLU A 187 -22.91 5.81 12.24
C GLU A 187 -22.36 6.84 11.26
N LEU A 188 -23.22 7.70 10.70
CA LEU A 188 -22.84 8.79 9.82
C LEU A 188 -21.86 9.75 10.51
N ARG A 189 -22.09 10.04 11.80
CA ARG A 189 -21.19 10.90 12.58
C ARG A 189 -19.80 10.30 12.74
N VAL A 190 -19.71 9.02 13.09
CA VAL A 190 -18.41 8.34 13.21
C VAL A 190 -17.75 8.22 11.84
N PHE A 191 -18.53 7.95 10.79
CA PHE A 191 -18.02 7.82 9.44
C PHE A 191 -17.49 9.15 8.88
N SER A 192 -18.12 10.29 9.21
CA SER A 192 -17.61 11.60 8.81
C SER A 192 -16.24 11.89 9.43
N LEU A 193 -15.99 11.45 10.67
CA LEU A 193 -14.68 11.55 11.32
C LEU A 193 -13.62 10.67 10.63
N ASP A 194 -14.00 9.48 10.14
CA ASP A 194 -13.12 8.60 9.36
C ASP A 194 -12.72 9.28 8.03
N ILE A 195 -13.68 9.87 7.30
CA ILE A 195 -13.39 10.63 6.06
C ILE A 195 -12.53 11.86 6.35
N GLN A 196 -12.88 12.63 7.40
CA GLN A 196 -12.14 13.84 7.78
C GLN A 196 -10.68 13.52 8.12
N ARG A 197 -10.41 12.38 8.76
CA ARG A 197 -9.06 11.89 9.03
C ARG A 197 -8.31 11.63 7.72
N GLY A 198 -8.92 10.89 6.79
CA GLY A 198 -8.33 10.63 5.48
C GLY A 198 -8.00 11.93 4.74
N LEU A 199 -8.96 12.86 4.68
CA LEU A 199 -8.79 14.17 4.07
C LEU A 199 -7.65 14.97 4.73
N GLY A 200 -7.56 14.96 6.06
CA GLY A 200 -6.48 15.60 6.80
C GLY A 200 -5.11 15.02 6.46
N ASN A 201 -5.01 13.70 6.33
CA ASN A 201 -3.78 13.01 5.92
C ASN A 201 -3.37 13.40 4.50
N VAL A 202 -4.30 13.39 3.54
CA VAL A 202 -4.05 13.80 2.14
C VAL A 202 -3.58 15.26 2.08
N ARG A 203 -4.30 16.19 2.73
CA ARG A 203 -3.92 17.62 2.77
C ARG A 203 -2.56 17.86 3.38
N ASN A 204 -2.22 17.14 4.45
CA ASN A 204 -0.90 17.24 5.06
C ASN A 204 0.21 16.80 4.09
N LYS A 205 -0.04 15.77 3.28
CA LYS A 205 0.91 15.34 2.24
C LYS A 205 1.05 16.38 1.13
N ILE A 206 -0.07 16.91 0.62
CA ILE A 206 -0.09 18.00 -0.38
C ILE A 206 0.73 19.20 0.11
N ARG A 207 0.45 19.68 1.33
CA ARG A 207 1.17 20.81 1.92
C ARG A 207 2.67 20.55 2.05
N ARG A 208 3.08 19.35 2.48
CA ARG A 208 4.51 19.00 2.57
C ARG A 208 5.18 19.02 1.20
N ASN A 209 4.49 18.57 0.15
CA ASN A 209 5.00 18.62 -1.22
C ASN A 209 5.12 20.08 -1.70
N GLU A 210 4.15 20.93 -1.40
CA GLU A 210 4.19 22.37 -1.73
C GLU A 210 5.30 23.11 -0.98
N ASP A 211 5.44 22.88 0.32
CA ASP A 211 6.50 23.47 1.14
C ASP A 211 7.89 23.08 0.62
N TYR A 212 8.06 21.81 0.22
CA TYR A 212 9.28 21.32 -0.40
C TYR A 212 9.61 22.06 -1.70
N VAL A 213 8.61 22.27 -2.57
CA VAL A 213 8.76 22.99 -3.84
C VAL A 213 9.12 24.46 -3.60
N ILE A 214 8.47 25.12 -2.63
CA ILE A 214 8.77 26.51 -2.28
C ILE A 214 10.22 26.63 -1.78
N GLN A 215 10.67 25.72 -0.92
CA GLN A 215 12.06 25.70 -0.43
C GLN A 215 13.07 25.51 -1.58
N VAL A 216 12.80 24.56 -2.47
CA VAL A 216 13.60 24.28 -3.66
C VAL A 216 13.67 25.51 -4.58
N THR A 217 12.54 26.19 -4.83
CA THR A 217 12.46 27.36 -5.71
C THR A 217 13.20 28.57 -5.15
N LYS A 218 13.08 28.83 -3.84
CA LYS A 218 13.84 29.89 -3.15
C LYS A 218 15.35 29.66 -3.21
N HIS A 219 15.77 28.39 -3.12
CA HIS A 219 17.18 28.03 -3.29
C HIS A 219 17.64 28.24 -4.74
N ALA A 220 16.82 27.86 -5.73
CA ALA A 220 17.11 28.08 -7.16
C ALA A 220 17.35 29.56 -7.49
N ASN A 221 16.57 30.44 -6.87
CA ASN A 221 16.62 31.88 -7.10
C ASN A 221 17.69 32.61 -6.25
N GLY A 222 18.48 31.89 -5.44
CA GLY A 222 19.54 32.47 -4.62
C GLY A 222 19.04 33.32 -3.44
N GLU A 223 17.77 33.19 -3.07
CA GLU A 223 17.11 34.02 -2.04
C GLU A 223 17.26 33.47 -0.61
N SER A 224 18.02 32.38 -0.42
CA SER A 224 18.12 31.68 0.87
C SER A 224 19.58 31.51 1.33
N SER A 225 19.95 32.18 2.43
CA SER A 225 21.12 31.82 3.26
C SER A 225 20.71 30.73 4.25
N PHE A 226 21.36 29.57 4.20
CA PHE A 226 20.98 28.42 5.03
C PHE A 226 21.54 28.54 6.45
N CYS A 227 20.69 28.43 7.48
CA CYS A 227 21.09 28.23 8.88
C CYS A 227 20.42 27.04 9.61
N HIS A 228 19.64 26.18 8.93
CA HIS A 228 19.11 24.96 9.58
C HIS A 228 19.11 23.76 8.63
N PRO A 229 19.68 22.59 9.01
CA PRO A 229 19.71 21.38 8.19
C PRO A 229 18.33 21.05 7.62
N LEU A 230 18.26 20.75 6.31
CA LEU A 230 17.07 20.17 5.69
C LEU A 230 16.69 18.91 6.50
N PRO A 231 15.38 18.63 6.70
CA PRO A 231 15.03 17.31 7.17
C PRO A 231 15.51 16.30 6.13
N PRO A 232 16.14 15.20 6.54
CA PRO A 232 16.47 14.15 5.60
C PRO A 232 15.16 13.67 4.97
N TRP A 233 15.23 13.28 3.69
CA TRP A 233 14.26 12.37 3.06
C TRP A 233 13.96 11.21 4.02
N PRO A 234 12.86 10.44 3.85
CA PRO A 234 12.66 9.22 4.62
C PRO A 234 13.83 8.27 4.39
N THR A 235 14.87 8.39 5.22
CA THR A 235 15.76 7.31 5.57
C THR A 235 14.85 6.31 6.27
N PHE A 236 14.77 5.12 5.68
CA PHE A 236 14.40 3.92 6.41
C PHE A 236 15.06 3.96 7.78
N ASP A 237 14.30 3.63 8.82
CA ASP A 237 14.79 3.49 10.18
C ASP A 237 15.75 2.29 10.24
N SER A 238 16.96 2.45 9.71
CA SER A 238 18.05 1.50 9.86
C SER A 238 18.70 1.80 11.21
N LYS A 239 18.18 1.16 12.27
CA LYS A 239 18.93 0.96 13.50
C LYS A 239 20.16 0.09 13.22
N LEU A 240 21.22 0.68 12.68
CA LEU A 240 22.62 0.28 12.85
C LEU A 240 23.46 1.54 12.58
N ASN A 241 23.85 2.23 13.66
CA ASN A 241 24.77 3.36 13.56
C ASN A 241 26.14 2.85 13.10
N GLY A 242 26.63 3.35 11.97
CA GLY A 242 27.92 3.01 11.36
C GLY A 242 29.14 3.68 12.00
N ASP A 243 29.03 4.18 13.23
CA ASP A 243 30.10 4.98 13.86
C ASP A 243 31.04 4.18 14.79
N ASP A 244 30.86 2.86 14.93
CA ASP A 244 31.72 2.02 15.79
C ASP A 244 32.66 1.05 15.02
N LEU A 245 32.96 1.29 13.73
CA LEU A 245 33.87 0.43 12.95
C LEU A 245 35.03 1.18 12.29
N CYS A 246 35.52 2.26 12.91
CA CYS A 246 36.80 2.85 12.53
C CYS A 246 37.92 2.17 13.32
N GLY A 247 38.60 1.17 12.72
CA GLY A 247 39.82 0.60 13.31
C GLY A 247 40.26 -0.79 12.86
N LEU A 248 39.46 -1.54 12.10
CA LEU A 248 39.85 -2.89 11.67
C LEU A 248 40.62 -2.88 10.34
N SER A 249 41.72 -3.62 10.31
CA SER A 249 42.54 -3.83 9.12
C SER A 249 41.83 -4.73 8.10
N TYR A 250 42.21 -4.61 6.83
CA TYR A 250 41.64 -5.38 5.71
C TYR A 250 41.69 -6.91 5.93
N THR A 251 42.64 -7.39 6.73
CA THR A 251 42.77 -8.81 7.12
C THR A 251 41.75 -9.25 8.17
N GLU A 252 41.33 -8.36 9.08
CA GLU A 252 40.30 -8.65 10.09
C GLU A 252 38.89 -8.64 9.47
N LEU A 253 38.68 -7.85 8.41
CA LEU A 253 37.46 -7.88 7.60
C LEU A 253 37.31 -9.18 6.80
N GLN A 254 38.43 -9.77 6.33
CA GLN A 254 38.41 -11.07 5.63
C GLN A 254 38.14 -12.26 6.57
N GLU A 255 38.57 -12.22 7.83
CA GLU A 255 38.25 -13.26 8.83
C GLU A 255 36.76 -13.20 9.24
N LEU A 256 36.20 -12.00 9.34
CA LEU A 256 34.76 -11.78 9.58
C LEU A 256 33.90 -12.23 8.40
N GLU A 257 34.34 -11.96 7.17
CA GLU A 257 33.71 -12.45 5.93
C GLU A 257 33.77 -13.98 5.82
N SER A 258 34.88 -14.60 6.24
CA SER A 258 35.05 -16.06 6.27
C SER A 258 34.15 -16.73 7.32
N LEU A 259 34.00 -16.12 8.51
CA LEU A 259 33.10 -16.60 9.57
C LEU A 259 31.62 -16.40 9.23
N LEU A 260 31.28 -15.31 8.54
CA LEU A 260 29.94 -15.06 7.99
C LEU A 260 29.59 -16.05 6.87
N LEU A 261 30.52 -16.34 5.97
CA LEU A 261 30.34 -17.34 4.91
C LEU A 261 30.24 -18.77 5.47
N GLN A 262 30.96 -19.09 6.55
CA GLN A 262 30.89 -20.40 7.22
C GLN A 262 29.60 -20.59 8.03
N GLY A 263 29.00 -19.50 8.53
CA GLY A 263 27.66 -19.51 9.15
C GLY A 263 26.51 -19.53 8.14
N MET A 264 26.68 -18.92 6.97
CA MET A 264 25.67 -18.86 5.90
C MET A 264 25.57 -20.14 5.06
N ALA A 265 26.58 -21.00 5.09
CA ALA A 265 26.59 -22.22 4.27
C ALA A 265 25.64 -23.33 4.74
N SER A 266 24.96 -23.20 5.89
CA SER A 266 24.28 -24.34 6.49
C SER A 266 22.75 -24.45 6.27
N VAL A 267 21.94 -23.39 6.11
CA VAL A 267 20.46 -23.61 6.02
C VAL A 267 19.61 -22.62 5.15
N SER A 268 20.05 -21.43 4.73
CA SER A 268 19.14 -20.43 4.08
C SER A 268 19.58 -19.99 2.68
N GLY A 269 19.90 -20.95 1.80
CA GLY A 269 20.70 -20.65 0.59
C GLY A 269 19.96 -20.22 -0.67
N GLU A 270 18.66 -20.50 -0.83
CA GLU A 270 17.98 -20.32 -2.14
C GLU A 270 16.75 -19.40 -2.10
N ILE A 271 16.09 -19.28 -0.95
CA ILE A 271 14.82 -18.55 -0.81
C ILE A 271 15.06 -17.03 -0.68
N GLU A 272 16.08 -16.60 0.08
CA GLU A 272 16.44 -15.18 0.21
C GLU A 272 17.04 -14.61 -1.08
N LYS A 273 17.67 -15.45 -1.91
CA LYS A 273 18.28 -15.00 -3.17
C LYS A 273 17.23 -14.51 -4.16
N MET A 274 16.06 -15.15 -4.23
CA MET A 274 15.06 -14.86 -5.27
C MET A 274 14.26 -13.57 -4.99
N SER A 275 13.88 -13.32 -3.74
CA SER A 275 13.24 -12.07 -3.30
C SER A 275 14.17 -10.85 -3.46
N VAL A 276 15.46 -11.03 -3.14
CA VAL A 276 16.49 -10.02 -3.40
C VAL A 276 16.66 -9.79 -4.90
N ILE A 277 16.65 -10.84 -5.73
CA ILE A 277 16.74 -10.71 -7.19
C ILE A 277 15.56 -9.92 -7.78
N GLU A 278 14.33 -10.11 -7.30
CA GLU A 278 13.16 -9.37 -7.82
C GLU A 278 13.08 -7.93 -7.33
N SER A 279 13.49 -7.68 -6.08
CA SER A 279 13.70 -6.32 -5.57
C SER A 279 14.77 -5.60 -6.40
N LEU A 280 15.88 -6.29 -6.70
CA LEU A 280 16.95 -5.77 -7.56
C LEU A 280 16.50 -5.56 -9.00
N LYS A 281 15.60 -6.39 -9.55
CA LYS A 281 15.03 -6.18 -10.90
C LYS A 281 14.18 -4.92 -10.95
N ARG A 282 13.29 -4.72 -9.98
CA ARG A 282 12.46 -3.50 -9.87
C ARG A 282 13.32 -2.26 -9.65
N GLU A 283 14.34 -2.36 -8.80
CA GLU A 283 15.27 -1.27 -8.57
C GLU A 283 16.11 -0.97 -9.82
N LYS A 284 16.53 -2.00 -10.56
CA LYS A 284 17.22 -1.85 -11.86
C LYS A 284 16.34 -1.14 -12.89
N GLU A 285 15.06 -1.51 -13.00
CA GLU A 285 14.11 -0.84 -13.90
C GLU A 285 13.87 0.62 -13.49
N ARG A 286 13.73 0.88 -12.18
CA ARG A 286 13.60 2.22 -11.63
C ARG A 286 14.83 3.08 -11.92
N LEU A 287 16.04 2.54 -11.67
CA LEU A 287 17.31 3.21 -11.94
C LEU A 287 17.54 3.40 -13.44
N TRP A 288 17.13 2.44 -14.27
CA TRP A 288 17.20 2.55 -15.72
C TRP A 288 16.31 3.69 -16.22
N LEU A 289 15.05 3.74 -15.79
CA LEU A 289 14.12 4.81 -16.16
C LEU A 289 14.60 6.17 -15.67
N TRP A 290 15.12 6.23 -14.44
CA TRP A 290 15.73 7.45 -13.91
C TRP A 290 16.94 7.88 -14.75
N ASN A 291 17.79 6.94 -15.17
CA ASN A 291 18.92 7.23 -16.04
C ASN A 291 18.49 7.71 -17.44
N GLN A 292 17.43 7.12 -18.04
CA GLN A 292 16.86 7.60 -19.31
C GLN A 292 16.40 9.05 -19.18
N ARG A 293 15.67 9.37 -18.11
CA ARG A 293 15.26 10.74 -17.82
C ARG A 293 16.47 11.67 -17.68
N MET A 294 17.54 11.23 -17.02
CA MET A 294 18.74 12.06 -16.77
C MET A 294 19.50 12.44 -18.05
N ILE A 295 19.36 11.64 -19.10
CA ILE A 295 19.91 11.94 -20.43
C ILE A 295 18.93 12.67 -21.35
N GLY A 296 17.71 12.96 -20.88
CA GLY A 296 16.67 13.67 -21.62
C GLY A 296 15.75 12.78 -22.45
N GLU A 297 15.78 11.47 -22.23
CA GLU A 297 14.89 10.47 -22.87
C GLU A 297 13.76 10.06 -21.88
N GLU A 298 12.69 9.44 -22.36
CA GLU A 298 11.57 8.94 -21.51
C GLU A 298 10.97 10.01 -20.55
N LEU A 299 10.88 11.25 -21.03
CA LEU A 299 10.21 12.37 -20.33
C LEU A 299 8.69 12.35 -20.52
N ASP A 300 8.19 11.55 -21.47
CA ASP A 300 6.77 11.37 -21.73
C ASP A 300 6.08 10.75 -20.50
N GLY A 301 4.95 11.32 -20.10
CA GLY A 301 4.23 10.94 -18.88
C GLY A 301 4.66 11.69 -17.61
N MET A 302 5.69 12.55 -17.67
CA MET A 302 5.97 13.49 -16.57
C MET A 302 5.08 14.73 -16.67
N VAL A 303 4.44 15.12 -15.57
CA VAL A 303 3.70 16.40 -15.53
C VAL A 303 4.67 17.57 -15.40
N TYR A 304 4.24 18.77 -15.80
CA TYR A 304 5.07 20.00 -15.75
C TYR A 304 5.80 20.19 -14.41
N HIS A 305 5.14 19.83 -13.31
CA HIS A 305 5.70 19.90 -11.97
C HIS A 305 6.86 18.92 -11.75
N GLU A 306 6.69 17.65 -12.14
CA GLU A 306 7.74 16.63 -12.07
C GLU A 306 8.92 16.99 -12.97
N LEU A 307 8.64 17.53 -14.16
CA LEU A 307 9.66 18.00 -15.09
C LEU A 307 10.46 19.18 -14.52
N THR A 308 9.78 20.09 -13.80
CA THR A 308 10.40 21.24 -13.13
C THR A 308 11.32 20.77 -11.98
N MET A 309 10.86 19.84 -11.16
CA MET A 309 11.65 19.22 -10.09
C MET A 309 12.89 18.51 -10.65
N PHE A 310 12.68 17.72 -11.70
CA PHE A 310 13.73 16.96 -12.35
C PHE A 310 14.80 17.85 -12.98
N HIS A 311 14.38 18.92 -13.67
CA HIS A 311 15.28 19.94 -14.21
C HIS A 311 16.10 20.63 -13.10
N PHE A 312 15.49 20.92 -11.95
CA PHE A 312 16.19 21.51 -10.81
C PHE A 312 17.25 20.57 -10.22
N GLU A 313 16.95 19.30 -10.05
CA GLU A 313 17.88 18.29 -9.52
C GLU A 313 19.11 18.13 -10.43
N ILE A 314 18.88 18.07 -11.75
CA ILE A 314 19.96 18.09 -12.76
C ILE A 314 20.81 19.36 -12.61
N GLY A 315 20.17 20.52 -12.47
CA GLY A 315 20.85 21.80 -12.27
C GLY A 315 21.73 21.82 -11.02
N CYS A 316 21.24 21.28 -9.90
CA CYS A 316 22.00 21.11 -8.66
C CYS A 316 23.20 20.18 -8.84
N GLY A 317 22.98 19.01 -9.47
CA GLY A 317 24.05 18.05 -9.78
C GLY A 317 25.14 18.66 -10.65
N LEU A 318 24.77 19.36 -11.73
CA LEU A 318 25.71 20.04 -12.63
C LEU A 318 26.52 21.12 -11.89
N THR A 319 25.90 21.84 -10.96
CA THR A 319 26.58 22.87 -10.17
C THR A 319 27.66 22.25 -9.28
N LYS A 320 27.36 21.14 -8.59
CA LYS A 320 28.34 20.38 -7.80
C LYS A 320 29.49 19.86 -8.66
N VAL A 321 29.18 19.29 -9.83
CA VAL A 321 30.20 18.82 -10.78
C VAL A 321 31.10 19.97 -11.26
N ARG A 322 30.53 21.16 -11.52
CA ARG A 322 31.31 22.35 -11.89
C ARG A 322 32.23 22.82 -10.77
N GLN A 323 31.74 22.83 -9.53
CA GLN A 323 32.54 23.18 -8.35
C GLN A 323 33.70 22.20 -8.16
N GLU A 324 33.45 20.90 -8.25
CA GLU A 324 34.48 19.88 -8.12
C GLU A 324 35.50 19.95 -9.26
N LYS A 325 35.06 20.22 -10.50
CA LYS A 325 35.95 20.46 -11.64
C LYS A 325 36.83 21.69 -11.44
N ALA A 326 36.31 22.75 -10.82
CA ALA A 326 37.09 23.93 -10.47
C ALA A 326 38.12 23.63 -9.38
N ARG A 327 37.75 22.86 -8.35
CA ARG A 327 38.65 22.40 -7.29
C ARG A 327 39.80 21.57 -7.84
N ILE A 328 39.51 20.59 -8.71
CA ILE A 328 40.52 19.73 -9.34
C ILE A 328 41.50 20.54 -10.22
N ARG A 329 41.01 21.57 -10.93
CA ARG A 329 41.88 22.45 -11.72
C ARG A 329 42.84 23.25 -10.85
N GLN A 330 42.40 23.67 -9.67
CA GLN A 330 43.24 24.37 -8.72
C GLN A 330 44.27 23.42 -8.07
N THR A 331 43.92 22.17 -7.78
CA THR A 331 44.86 21.19 -7.23
C THR A 331 45.88 20.68 -8.27
N ASN A 332 45.47 20.55 -9.53
CA ASN A 332 46.35 20.09 -10.62
C ASN A 332 47.16 21.22 -11.26
N GLY A 333 46.84 22.49 -10.99
CA GLY A 333 47.60 23.66 -11.41
C GLY A 333 48.77 24.00 -10.48
N THR A 334 48.83 23.40 -9.29
CA THR A 334 49.92 23.59 -8.33
C THR A 334 51.00 22.53 -8.59
N SER A 335 51.85 22.80 -9.58
CA SER A 335 53.05 22.02 -9.82
C SER A 335 53.98 22.13 -8.60
N PRO A 336 54.46 21.02 -8.01
CA PRO A 336 55.46 21.05 -6.95
C PRO A 336 56.81 21.34 -7.59
N GLY A 337 57.14 22.61 -7.72
CA GLY A 337 58.40 23.02 -8.31
C GLY A 337 58.56 24.52 -8.29
N GLN A 338 58.91 25.07 -7.13
CA GLN A 338 59.94 26.10 -7.00
C GLN A 338 60.22 26.38 -5.51
N ILE A 339 61.34 25.77 -5.07
CA ILE A 339 62.33 26.17 -4.05
C ILE A 339 61.81 26.51 -2.64
#